data_AF-A0A7S0H1Q3-F1
#
_entry.id   AF-A0A7S0H1Q3-F1
#
_cell.length_a   1.000
_cell.length_b   1.000
_cell.length_c   1.000
_cell.angle_alpha   90.00
_cell.angle_beta   90.00
_cell.angle_gamma   90.00
#
_symmetry.space_group_name_H-M   'P 1'
#
loop_
_entity.id
_entity.type
_entity.pdbx_description
1 polymer ?
#
loop_
_entity_poly.entity_id
_entity_poly.type
_entity_poly.pdbx_seq_one_letter_code
_entity_poly.pdbx_strand_id
1 'polypeptide(L)'
;GTVQGAGARVEGRRSARRGGGVCGHARGRGTTPGEVGRRLPVLPEVAMSDLEAQLAKRDKEIAHLKAVNEKQTRNSFASEAEFERKLDAAEAAVKEAKHATREAKEKAAEQEETLKRKIKATKKKVEKERELVEAKDAELVRFTQKLQDVMNLLDAERLEKASLTASTSQTERATEKTAKLEAQLEKAHGQIDELARTLERERATAAARHAELTAEMAAVQKASAKVESIAKQQKEEADMTLESMRAALTMQMEAAETARAEKTRLAENDAARDSPETVAALAAARSDASEAAARAETSAKECDALRSKLEALEADASTAAEARRAAEEKAEWNAKKLKKAIEKGKGEQKAKETAEAAKARLVEEKNTLERSVSALQASVVTLKAEAAGVAKRAAEAAA
;
A
#
# COMPACT_ATOMS: atom_id res chain seq x y z
N GLY A 1 -30.02 -2.40 -58.14
CA GLY A 1 -30.54 -3.70 -58.59
C GLY A 1 -32.06 -3.65 -58.53
N THR A 2 -32.70 -3.96 -59.65
CA THR A 2 -33.81 -4.93 -59.81
C THR A 2 -34.79 -5.16 -58.64
N VAL A 3 -36.12 -5.29 -58.77
CA VAL A 3 -37.11 -5.33 -59.88
C VAL A 3 -38.51 -5.61 -59.24
N GLN A 4 -39.60 -5.11 -59.85
CA GLN A 4 -41.04 -5.57 -59.84
C GLN A 4 -41.85 -5.64 -58.52
N GLY A 5 -43.19 -5.47 -58.49
CA GLY A 5 -44.24 -5.40 -59.53
C GLY A 5 -45.53 -4.73 -59.00
N ALA A 6 -46.30 -4.05 -59.85
CA ALA A 6 -47.53 -4.51 -60.54
C ALA A 6 -48.82 -4.38 -59.68
N GLY A 7 -49.65 -3.37 -59.91
CA GLY A 7 -50.98 -3.50 -60.57
C GLY A 7 -52.09 -3.24 -59.53
N ALA A 8 -53.28 -2.68 -59.78
CA ALA A 8 -54.00 -2.40 -61.00
C ALA A 8 -55.02 -1.24 -60.80
N ARG A 9 -55.40 -0.66 -61.93
CA ARG A 9 -56.36 0.42 -62.18
C ARG A 9 -57.76 -0.18 -62.32
N VAL A 10 -58.81 0.45 -61.76
CA VAL A 10 -60.19 0.36 -62.32
C VAL A 10 -60.88 1.72 -62.17
N GLU A 11 -61.13 2.34 -63.33
CA GLU A 11 -62.02 3.49 -63.54
C GLU A 11 -63.50 3.05 -63.44
N GLY A 12 -64.38 3.93 -62.95
CA GLY A 12 -65.81 3.67 -62.90
C GLY A 12 -66.65 4.95 -62.90
N ARG A 13 -66.84 5.52 -64.09
CA ARG A 13 -67.65 6.71 -64.39
C ARG A 13 -69.09 6.56 -63.89
N ARG A 14 -69.61 7.54 -63.15
CA ARG A 14 -71.07 7.73 -62.95
C ARG A 14 -71.60 8.69 -64.01
N SER A 15 -72.23 8.11 -65.04
CA SER A 15 -73.07 8.81 -66.02
C SER A 15 -74.53 8.51 -65.67
N ALA A 16 -75.26 9.48 -65.12
CA ALA A 16 -76.70 9.40 -64.96
C ALA A 16 -77.37 10.09 -66.16
N ARG A 17 -77.71 9.31 -67.17
CA ARG A 17 -78.49 9.74 -68.34
C ARG A 17 -79.97 9.66 -67.95
N ARG A 18 -80.63 10.82 -67.77
CA ARG A 18 -82.10 10.91 -67.75
C ARG A 18 -82.61 10.61 -69.16
N GLY A 19 -83.51 9.66 -69.28
CA GLY A 19 -84.15 9.31 -70.54
C GLY A 19 -85.17 8.20 -70.31
N GLY A 20 -86.42 8.59 -70.09
CA GLY A 20 -87.53 7.68 -69.87
C GLY A 20 -88.83 8.47 -69.96
N GLY A 21 -89.30 8.69 -71.19
CA GLY A 21 -90.66 9.11 -71.44
C GLY A 21 -91.59 7.90 -71.31
N VAL A 22 -92.75 8.10 -70.69
CA VAL A 22 -93.95 7.31 -70.97
C VAL A 22 -95.16 8.24 -70.93
N CYS A 23 -95.87 8.17 -72.03
CA CYS A 23 -97.19 8.67 -72.35
C CYS A 23 -98.28 8.20 -71.35
N GLY A 24 -99.11 9.14 -70.90
CA GLY A 24 -100.40 8.88 -70.26
C GLY A 24 -101.54 9.35 -71.18
N HIS A 25 -102.38 8.41 -71.61
CA HIS A 25 -103.67 8.68 -72.23
C HIS A 25 -104.76 8.75 -71.15
N ALA A 26 -105.73 9.65 -71.30
CA ALA A 26 -107.12 9.32 -71.68
C ALA A 26 -108.21 10.27 -71.09
N ARG A 27 -109.29 10.35 -71.88
CA ARG A 27 -110.68 10.81 -71.63
C ARG A 27 -110.92 12.29 -71.94
N GLY A 28 -111.88 12.69 -72.78
CA GLY A 28 -112.98 11.99 -73.47
C GLY A 28 -114.19 12.92 -73.60
N ARG A 29 -115.10 12.58 -74.54
CA ARG A 29 -116.38 13.23 -74.96
C ARG A 29 -116.21 14.27 -76.06
N GLY A 30 -116.96 14.27 -77.17
CA GLY A 30 -118.10 13.46 -77.60
C GLY A 30 -119.07 14.35 -78.41
N THR A 31 -119.70 13.76 -79.45
CA THR A 31 -120.94 14.18 -80.16
C THR A 31 -120.87 15.44 -81.05
N THR A 32 -121.34 15.52 -82.31
CA THR A 32 -122.16 14.67 -83.21
C THR A 32 -122.10 15.23 -84.66
N PRO A 33 -122.48 14.46 -85.71
CA PRO A 33 -122.32 14.80 -87.14
C PRO A 33 -123.64 15.03 -87.92
N GLY A 34 -123.52 15.67 -89.11
CA GLY A 34 -124.50 15.74 -90.20
C GLY A 34 -123.93 16.65 -91.31
N GLU A 35 -124.01 16.44 -92.62
CA GLU A 35 -124.80 15.53 -93.46
C GLU A 35 -124.08 15.25 -94.81
N VAL A 36 -124.16 13.99 -95.23
CA VAL A 36 -124.56 13.46 -96.55
C VAL A 36 -123.99 14.05 -97.85
N GLY A 37 -123.23 13.19 -98.55
CA GLY A 37 -122.89 13.35 -99.97
C GLY A 37 -122.63 12.01 -100.67
N ARG A 38 -123.69 11.19 -100.80
CA ARG A 38 -123.94 10.11 -101.78
C ARG A 38 -122.73 9.41 -102.45
N ARG A 39 -122.60 8.11 -102.23
CA ARG A 39 -122.88 7.01 -103.19
C ARG A 39 -122.25 5.72 -102.65
N LEU A 40 -123.08 4.72 -102.39
CA LEU A 40 -122.64 3.32 -102.26
C LEU A 40 -121.95 2.91 -103.57
N PRO A 41 -120.85 2.17 -103.46
CA PRO A 41 -120.80 0.90 -104.14
C PRO A 41 -120.63 -0.22 -103.11
N VAL A 42 -121.31 -1.33 -103.40
CA VAL A 42 -121.13 -2.65 -102.79
C VAL A 42 -119.65 -2.93 -102.56
N LEU A 43 -119.25 -3.15 -101.30
CA LEU A 43 -117.94 -3.72 -100.98
C LEU A 43 -118.09 -5.26 -100.89
N PRO A 44 -117.27 -6.03 -101.61
CA PRO A 44 -117.36 -7.48 -101.67
C PRO A 44 -116.99 -8.13 -100.32
N GLU A 45 -117.53 -9.31 -100.02
CA GLU A 45 -117.27 -10.14 -98.82
C GLU A 45 -115.79 -10.27 -98.44
N VAL A 46 -114.87 -10.08 -99.38
CA VAL A 46 -113.41 -10.08 -99.19
C VAL A 46 -112.94 -8.99 -98.19
N ALA A 47 -113.56 -7.81 -98.19
CA ALA A 47 -113.15 -6.69 -97.30
C ALA A 47 -113.55 -6.90 -95.82
N MET A 48 -114.63 -7.64 -95.56
CA MET A 48 -115.05 -8.00 -94.19
C MET A 48 -114.15 -9.10 -93.61
N SER A 49 -113.78 -10.09 -94.43
CA SER A 49 -112.82 -11.14 -94.04
C SER A 49 -111.44 -10.57 -93.67
N ASP A 50 -110.96 -9.54 -94.38
CA ASP A 50 -109.68 -8.89 -94.08
C ASP A 50 -109.71 -8.11 -92.75
N LEU A 51 -110.84 -7.47 -92.42
CA LEU A 51 -111.01 -6.79 -91.14
C LEU A 51 -111.12 -7.77 -89.97
N GLU A 52 -111.81 -8.89 -90.14
CA GLU A 52 -111.89 -9.97 -89.15
C GLU A 52 -110.53 -10.63 -88.91
N ALA A 53 -109.75 -10.86 -89.97
CA ALA A 53 -108.37 -11.36 -89.85
C ALA A 53 -107.46 -10.37 -89.12
N GLN A 54 -107.63 -9.06 -89.35
CA GLN A 54 -106.90 -8.01 -88.62
C GLN A 54 -107.32 -7.93 -87.15
N LEU A 55 -108.61 -8.06 -86.83
CA LEU A 55 -109.09 -8.14 -85.44
C LEU A 55 -108.53 -9.36 -84.72
N ALA A 56 -108.58 -10.54 -85.34
CA ALA A 56 -107.99 -11.76 -84.76
C ALA A 56 -106.46 -11.63 -84.55
N LYS A 57 -105.75 -10.91 -85.44
CA LYS A 57 -104.33 -10.61 -85.27
C LYS A 57 -104.09 -9.64 -84.12
N ARG A 58 -104.93 -8.61 -83.98
CA ARG A 58 -104.89 -7.66 -82.86
C ARG A 58 -105.22 -8.33 -81.53
N ASP A 59 -106.19 -9.24 -81.48
CA ASP A 59 -106.53 -9.98 -80.27
C ASP A 59 -105.40 -10.91 -79.82
N LYS A 60 -104.72 -11.58 -80.77
CA LYS A 60 -103.50 -12.37 -80.49
C LYS A 60 -102.38 -11.48 -79.95
N GLU A 61 -102.21 -10.29 -80.52
CA GLU A 61 -101.21 -9.31 -80.06
C GLU A 61 -101.53 -8.76 -78.67
N ILE A 62 -102.79 -8.44 -78.38
CA ILE A 62 -103.26 -8.03 -77.04
C ILE A 62 -103.05 -9.15 -76.02
N ALA A 63 -103.37 -10.41 -76.37
CA ALA A 63 -103.15 -11.56 -75.50
C ALA A 63 -101.64 -11.75 -75.22
N HIS A 64 -100.79 -11.64 -76.24
CA HIS A 64 -99.35 -11.70 -76.08
C HIS A 64 -98.82 -10.56 -75.19
N LEU A 65 -99.26 -9.31 -75.41
CA LEU A 65 -98.85 -8.17 -74.60
C LEU A 65 -99.30 -8.29 -73.14
N LYS A 66 -100.51 -8.82 -72.89
CA LYS A 66 -100.97 -9.15 -71.53
C LYS A 66 -100.09 -10.22 -70.88
N ALA A 67 -99.76 -11.28 -71.59
CA ALA A 67 -98.90 -12.35 -71.07
C ALA A 67 -97.46 -11.86 -70.81
N VAL A 68 -96.90 -10.99 -71.66
CA VAL A 68 -95.59 -10.37 -71.46
C VAL A 68 -95.61 -9.45 -70.24
N ASN A 69 -96.65 -8.63 -70.08
CA ASN A 69 -96.81 -7.75 -68.92
C ASN A 69 -96.97 -8.55 -67.62
N GLU A 70 -97.78 -9.62 -67.64
CA GLU A 70 -97.93 -10.52 -66.49
C GLU A 70 -96.60 -11.22 -66.13
N LYS A 71 -95.82 -11.64 -67.14
CA LYS A 71 -94.49 -12.21 -66.91
C LYS A 71 -93.50 -11.18 -66.35
N GLN A 72 -93.53 -9.95 -66.86
CA GLN A 72 -92.68 -8.87 -66.36
C GLN A 72 -93.01 -8.49 -64.92
N THR A 73 -94.29 -8.38 -64.57
CA THR A 73 -94.75 -8.09 -63.20
C THR A 73 -94.44 -9.23 -62.24
N ARG A 74 -94.64 -10.49 -62.63
CA ARG A 74 -94.21 -11.64 -61.79
C ARG A 74 -92.69 -11.65 -61.58
N ASN A 75 -91.91 -11.35 -62.61
CA ASN A 75 -90.45 -11.27 -62.50
C ASN A 75 -90.01 -10.10 -61.61
N SER A 76 -90.68 -8.94 -61.66
CA SER A 76 -90.37 -7.81 -60.78
C SER A 76 -90.64 -8.15 -59.32
N PHE A 77 -91.81 -8.73 -59.00
CA PHE A 77 -92.12 -9.18 -57.64
C PHE A 77 -91.19 -10.29 -57.14
N ALA A 78 -90.80 -11.23 -58.00
CA ALA A 78 -89.82 -12.26 -57.64
C ALA A 78 -88.44 -11.63 -57.35
N SER A 79 -88.02 -10.64 -58.16
CA SER A 79 -86.77 -9.93 -57.91
C SER A 79 -86.82 -9.08 -56.64
N GLU A 80 -87.94 -8.42 -56.35
CA GLU A 80 -88.16 -7.66 -55.11
C GLU A 80 -88.10 -8.58 -53.89
N ALA A 81 -88.77 -9.73 -53.92
CA ALA A 81 -88.70 -10.73 -52.86
C ALA A 81 -87.28 -11.30 -52.66
N GLU A 82 -86.49 -11.44 -53.73
CA GLU A 82 -85.08 -11.82 -53.62
C GLU A 82 -84.22 -10.69 -53.03
N PHE A 83 -84.50 -9.43 -53.36
CA PHE A 83 -83.82 -8.28 -52.75
C PHE A 83 -84.16 -8.14 -51.27
N GLU A 84 -85.42 -8.31 -50.88
CA GLU A 84 -85.84 -8.31 -49.47
C GLU A 84 -85.12 -9.39 -48.67
N ARG A 85 -85.07 -10.64 -49.17
CA ARG A 85 -84.30 -11.72 -48.50
C ARG A 85 -82.81 -11.39 -48.37
N LYS A 86 -82.21 -10.77 -49.40
CA LYS A 86 -80.80 -10.34 -49.35
C LYS A 86 -80.58 -9.20 -48.35
N LEU A 87 -81.55 -8.29 -48.23
CA LEU A 87 -81.52 -7.22 -47.22
C LEU A 87 -81.63 -7.80 -45.81
N ASP A 88 -82.58 -8.71 -45.56
CA ASP A 88 -82.71 -9.39 -44.26
C ASP A 88 -81.44 -10.16 -43.87
N ALA A 89 -80.85 -10.89 -44.83
CA ALA A 89 -79.59 -11.60 -44.61
C ALA A 89 -78.42 -10.64 -44.33
N ALA A 90 -78.34 -9.51 -45.05
CA ALA A 90 -77.33 -8.49 -44.81
C ALA A 90 -77.52 -7.79 -43.46
N GLU A 91 -78.75 -7.51 -43.05
CA GLU A 91 -79.07 -6.94 -41.74
C GLU A 91 -78.73 -7.91 -40.60
N ALA A 92 -79.03 -9.19 -40.76
CA ALA A 92 -78.64 -10.23 -39.80
C ALA A 92 -77.10 -10.32 -39.68
N ALA A 93 -76.39 -10.37 -40.80
CA ALA A 93 -74.93 -10.39 -40.81
C ALA A 93 -74.31 -9.14 -40.16
N VAL A 94 -74.90 -7.96 -40.37
CA VAL A 94 -74.45 -6.72 -39.72
C VAL A 94 -74.72 -6.74 -38.22
N LYS A 95 -75.87 -7.29 -37.78
CA LYS A 95 -76.18 -7.45 -36.35
C LYS A 95 -75.20 -8.41 -35.67
N GLU A 96 -74.90 -9.55 -36.29
CA GLU A 96 -73.91 -10.51 -35.80
C GLU A 96 -72.50 -9.91 -35.76
N ALA A 97 -72.07 -9.22 -36.82
CA ALA A 97 -70.76 -8.56 -36.85
C ALA A 97 -70.63 -7.48 -35.76
N LYS A 98 -71.70 -6.72 -35.50
CA LYS A 98 -71.73 -5.75 -34.40
C LYS A 98 -71.66 -6.42 -33.03
N HIS A 99 -72.34 -7.55 -32.84
CA HIS A 99 -72.28 -8.33 -31.60
C HIS A 99 -70.87 -8.89 -31.36
N ALA A 100 -70.31 -9.56 -32.36
CA ALA A 100 -68.94 -10.11 -32.30
C ALA A 100 -67.90 -9.01 -32.02
N THR A 101 -68.08 -7.82 -32.62
CA THR A 101 -67.19 -6.67 -32.36
C THR A 101 -67.33 -6.16 -30.92
N ARG A 102 -68.54 -6.15 -30.34
CA ARG A 102 -68.75 -5.77 -28.93
C ARG A 102 -68.09 -6.77 -27.98
N GLU A 103 -68.32 -8.07 -28.18
CA GLU A 103 -67.68 -9.12 -27.38
C GLU A 103 -66.15 -9.05 -27.46
N ALA A 104 -65.60 -8.82 -28.66
CA ALA A 104 -64.15 -8.68 -28.84
C ALA A 104 -63.60 -7.46 -28.08
N LYS A 105 -64.34 -6.34 -28.07
CA LYS A 105 -63.97 -5.15 -27.29
C LYS A 105 -64.04 -5.39 -25.78
N GLU A 106 -65.06 -6.08 -25.29
CA GLU A 106 -65.19 -6.43 -23.87
C GLU A 106 -64.05 -7.36 -23.43
N LYS A 107 -63.76 -8.42 -24.18
CA LYS A 107 -62.62 -9.32 -23.92
C LYS A 107 -61.27 -8.58 -23.96
N ALA A 108 -61.09 -7.66 -24.90
CA ALA A 108 -59.89 -6.84 -24.96
C ALA A 108 -59.76 -5.91 -23.74
N ALA A 109 -60.85 -5.32 -23.27
CA ALA A 109 -60.87 -4.47 -22.07
C ALA A 109 -60.54 -5.26 -20.80
N GLU A 110 -61.09 -6.47 -20.63
CA GLU A 110 -60.77 -7.36 -19.50
C GLU A 110 -59.30 -7.79 -19.49
N GLN A 111 -58.75 -8.11 -20.67
CA GLN A 111 -57.33 -8.43 -20.83
C GLN A 111 -56.45 -7.21 -20.51
N GLU A 112 -56.81 -6.02 -20.98
CA GLU A 112 -56.09 -4.78 -20.68
C GLU A 112 -56.08 -4.50 -19.17
N GLU A 113 -57.21 -4.66 -18.49
CA GLU A 113 -57.28 -4.46 -17.04
C GLU A 113 -56.42 -5.49 -16.27
N THR A 114 -56.48 -6.75 -16.69
CA THR A 114 -55.64 -7.82 -16.11
C THR A 114 -54.16 -7.54 -16.30
N LEU A 115 -53.74 -7.06 -17.49
CA LEU A 115 -52.38 -6.66 -17.76
C LEU A 115 -51.97 -5.44 -16.93
N LYS A 116 -52.83 -4.43 -16.79
CA LYS A 116 -52.58 -3.27 -15.90
C LYS A 116 -52.36 -3.70 -14.45
N ARG A 117 -53.20 -4.61 -13.93
CA ARG A 117 -53.05 -5.17 -12.57
C ARG A 117 -51.73 -5.93 -12.42
N LYS A 118 -51.36 -6.77 -13.40
CA LYS A 118 -50.07 -7.50 -13.42
C LYS A 118 -48.87 -6.54 -13.47
N ILE A 119 -48.90 -5.54 -14.35
CA ILE A 119 -47.83 -4.53 -14.46
C ILE A 119 -47.67 -3.77 -13.14
N LYS A 120 -48.77 -3.36 -12.50
CA LYS A 120 -48.73 -2.67 -11.20
C LYS A 120 -48.13 -3.57 -10.11
N ALA A 121 -48.52 -4.85 -10.06
CA ALA A 121 -47.97 -5.81 -9.12
C ALA A 121 -46.46 -6.05 -9.34
N THR A 122 -46.02 -6.20 -10.59
CA THR A 122 -44.61 -6.36 -10.93
C THR A 122 -43.80 -5.11 -10.60
N LYS A 123 -44.31 -3.90 -10.91
CA LYS A 123 -43.66 -2.64 -10.52
C LYS A 123 -43.45 -2.55 -9.00
N LYS A 124 -44.47 -2.89 -8.21
CA LYS A 124 -44.38 -2.93 -6.75
C LYS A 124 -43.36 -3.97 -6.25
N LYS A 125 -43.23 -5.12 -6.91
CA LYS A 125 -42.20 -6.11 -6.57
C LYS A 125 -40.80 -5.60 -6.87
N VAL A 126 -40.59 -5.02 -8.05
CA VAL A 126 -39.30 -4.44 -8.45
C VAL A 126 -38.90 -3.29 -7.53
N GLU A 127 -39.84 -2.45 -7.11
CA GLU A 127 -39.58 -1.37 -6.15
C GLU A 127 -39.12 -1.91 -4.79
N LYS A 128 -39.80 -2.94 -4.27
CA LYS A 128 -39.36 -3.62 -3.03
C LYS A 128 -37.99 -4.28 -3.16
N GLU A 129 -37.70 -4.90 -4.31
CA GLU A 129 -36.38 -5.50 -4.57
C GLU A 129 -35.29 -4.43 -4.62
N ARG A 130 -35.58 -3.25 -5.21
CA ARG A 130 -34.66 -2.10 -5.18
C ARG A 130 -34.40 -1.60 -3.76
N GLU A 131 -35.45 -1.42 -2.95
CA GLU A 131 -35.30 -1.03 -1.54
C GLU A 131 -34.44 -2.05 -0.75
N LEU A 132 -34.62 -3.34 -1.00
CA LEU A 132 -33.81 -4.40 -0.38
C LEU A 132 -32.35 -4.33 -0.83
N VAL A 133 -32.08 -4.09 -2.12
CA VAL A 133 -30.72 -3.91 -2.63
C VAL A 133 -30.06 -2.69 -2.01
N GLU A 134 -30.74 -1.54 -1.97
CA GLU A 134 -30.23 -0.32 -1.34
C GLU A 134 -29.93 -0.52 0.16
N ALA A 135 -30.78 -1.25 0.88
CA ALA A 135 -30.53 -1.62 2.27
C ALA A 135 -29.29 -2.51 2.43
N LYS A 136 -29.10 -3.48 1.53
CA LYS A 136 -27.92 -4.35 1.52
C LYS A 136 -26.64 -3.61 1.15
N ASP A 137 -26.70 -2.69 0.20
CA ASP A 137 -25.56 -1.83 -0.16
C ASP A 137 -25.17 -0.93 1.02
N ALA A 138 -26.14 -0.37 1.75
CA ALA A 138 -25.88 0.38 2.98
C ALA A 138 -25.23 -0.49 4.08
N GLU A 139 -25.64 -1.74 4.23
CA GLU A 139 -24.99 -2.72 5.12
C GLU A 139 -23.54 -3.01 4.71
N LEU A 140 -23.27 -3.19 3.40
CA LEU A 140 -21.93 -3.40 2.87
C LEU A 140 -21.01 -2.20 3.10
N VAL A 141 -21.51 -0.98 2.94
CA VAL A 141 -20.76 0.24 3.27
C VAL A 141 -20.41 0.27 4.76
N ARG A 142 -21.37 -0.02 5.66
CA ARG A 142 -21.10 -0.10 7.11
C ARG A 142 -20.10 -1.19 7.46
N PHE A 143 -20.17 -2.34 6.81
CA PHE A 143 -19.23 -3.43 7.03
C PHE A 143 -17.82 -3.05 6.56
N THR A 144 -17.70 -2.41 5.41
CA THR A 144 -16.43 -1.89 4.88
C THR A 144 -15.82 -0.85 5.82
N GLN A 145 -16.64 0.06 6.37
CA GLN A 145 -16.19 1.02 7.37
C GLN A 145 -15.65 0.33 8.62
N LYS A 146 -16.38 -0.68 9.14
CA LYS A 146 -15.90 -1.46 10.31
C LYS A 146 -14.58 -2.17 10.04
N LEU A 147 -14.37 -2.72 8.84
CA LEU A 147 -13.08 -3.32 8.48
C LEU A 147 -11.96 -2.29 8.45
N GLN A 148 -12.23 -1.09 7.92
CA GLN A 148 -11.28 0.01 7.93
C GLN A 148 -10.93 0.43 9.37
N ASP A 149 -11.94 0.52 10.26
CA ASP A 149 -11.73 0.87 11.66
C ASP A 149 -10.87 -0.19 12.39
N VAL A 150 -11.12 -1.48 12.14
CA VAL A 150 -10.29 -2.58 12.67
C VAL A 150 -8.86 -2.49 12.14
N MET A 151 -8.66 -2.17 10.87
CA MET A 151 -7.32 -2.02 10.31
C MET A 151 -6.58 -0.84 10.94
N ASN A 152 -7.26 0.30 11.15
CA ASN A 152 -6.69 1.46 11.85
C ASN A 152 -6.29 1.12 13.30
N LEU A 153 -7.10 0.32 14.01
CA LEU A 153 -6.77 -0.16 15.36
C LEU A 153 -5.53 -1.06 15.36
N LEU A 154 -5.42 -1.99 14.41
CA LEU A 154 -4.24 -2.86 14.29
C LEU A 154 -2.97 -2.06 13.99
N ASP A 155 -3.06 -1.03 13.16
CA ASP A 155 -1.92 -0.16 12.88
C ASP A 155 -1.54 0.70 14.10
N ALA A 156 -2.52 1.16 14.88
CA ALA A 156 -2.26 1.82 16.17
C ALA A 156 -1.56 0.88 17.17
N GLU A 157 -2.02 -0.35 17.34
CA GLU A 157 -1.38 -1.34 18.21
C GLU A 157 0.06 -1.67 17.77
N ARG A 158 0.31 -1.74 16.45
CA ARG A 158 1.66 -1.94 15.90
C ARG A 158 2.58 -0.78 16.24
N LEU A 159 2.09 0.45 16.13
CA LEU A 159 2.84 1.66 16.50
C LEU A 159 3.14 1.69 18.00
N GLU A 160 2.16 1.37 18.85
CA GLU A 160 2.37 1.26 20.31
C GLU A 160 3.40 0.19 20.64
N LYS A 161 3.31 -1.00 20.03
CA LYS A 161 4.28 -2.08 20.27
C LYS A 161 5.70 -1.69 19.81
N ALA A 162 5.82 -1.00 18.69
CA ALA A 162 7.10 -0.48 18.22
C ALA A 162 7.68 0.58 19.19
N SER A 163 6.82 1.48 19.69
CA SER A 163 7.19 2.49 20.68
C SER A 163 7.65 1.86 22.00
N LEU A 164 6.91 0.87 22.51
CA LEU A 164 7.28 0.12 23.71
C LEU A 164 8.60 -0.61 23.52
N THR A 165 8.81 -1.27 22.38
CA THR A 165 10.08 -1.97 22.09
C THR A 165 11.25 -0.98 22.05
N ALA A 166 11.07 0.19 21.44
CA ALA A 166 12.08 1.24 21.42
C ALA A 166 12.38 1.77 22.83
N SER A 167 11.35 2.03 23.63
CA SER A 167 11.49 2.49 25.02
C SER A 167 12.20 1.45 25.89
N THR A 168 11.83 0.17 25.79
CA THR A 168 12.51 -0.92 26.50
C THR A 168 13.98 -1.00 26.11
N SER A 169 14.29 -0.95 24.81
CA SER A 169 15.69 -0.98 24.35
C SER A 169 16.51 0.23 24.84
N GLN A 170 15.87 1.39 25.02
CA GLN A 170 16.51 2.57 25.57
C GLN A 170 16.76 2.43 27.06
N THR A 171 15.79 1.88 27.81
CA THR A 171 15.94 1.57 29.23
C THR A 171 17.03 0.53 29.45
N GLU A 172 17.07 -0.54 28.68
CA GLU A 172 18.12 -1.56 28.73
C GLU A 172 19.51 -0.94 28.51
N ARG A 173 19.68 -0.13 27.46
CA ARG A 173 20.94 0.60 27.22
C ARG A 173 21.31 1.55 28.35
N ALA A 174 20.32 2.22 28.95
CA ALA A 174 20.55 3.09 30.10
C ALA A 174 21.03 2.26 31.31
N THR A 175 20.39 1.13 31.59
CA THR A 175 20.76 0.23 32.69
C THR A 175 22.16 -0.37 32.52
N GLU A 176 22.52 -0.77 31.29
CA GLU A 176 23.89 -1.24 30.99
C GLU A 176 24.93 -0.13 31.18
N LYS A 177 24.58 1.12 30.84
CA LYS A 177 25.47 2.27 31.05
C LYS A 177 25.66 2.55 32.53
N THR A 178 24.60 2.50 33.34
CA THR A 178 24.72 2.65 34.80
C THR A 178 25.53 1.52 35.42
N ALA A 179 25.30 0.25 35.04
CA ALA A 179 26.08 -0.87 35.55
C ALA A 179 27.58 -0.75 35.22
N LYS A 180 27.92 -0.25 34.02
CA LYS A 180 29.31 0.04 33.64
C LYS A 180 29.93 1.16 34.48
N LEU A 181 29.17 2.21 34.78
CA LEU A 181 29.64 3.31 35.64
C LEU A 181 29.82 2.85 37.09
N GLU A 182 28.90 2.04 37.61
CA GLU A 182 29.03 1.43 38.95
C GLU A 182 30.27 0.54 39.06
N ALA A 183 30.52 -0.31 38.06
CA ALA A 183 31.74 -1.13 38.03
C ALA A 183 33.03 -0.28 37.95
N GLN A 184 33.00 0.85 37.24
CA GLN A 184 34.12 1.79 37.20
C GLN A 184 34.33 2.51 38.55
N LEU A 185 33.25 2.89 39.23
CA LEU A 185 33.31 3.48 40.55
C LEU A 185 33.88 2.50 41.58
N GLU A 186 33.43 1.25 41.56
CA GLU A 186 33.95 0.20 42.45
C GLU A 186 35.45 -0.02 42.23
N LYS A 187 35.89 -0.05 40.96
CA LYS A 187 37.32 -0.15 40.62
C LYS A 187 38.10 1.07 41.12
N ALA A 188 37.56 2.28 40.95
CA ALA A 188 38.19 3.50 41.44
C ALA A 188 38.31 3.52 42.96
N HIS A 189 37.27 3.07 43.69
CA HIS A 189 37.32 2.92 45.14
C HIS A 189 38.41 1.92 45.57
N GLY A 190 38.51 0.76 44.91
CA GLY A 190 39.59 -0.19 45.18
C GLY A 190 40.99 0.39 44.96
N GLN A 191 41.18 1.20 43.92
CA GLN A 191 42.45 1.92 43.68
C GLN A 191 42.73 2.98 44.75
N ILE A 192 41.72 3.71 45.20
CA ILE A 192 41.84 4.69 46.29
C ILE A 192 42.26 3.99 47.58
N ASP A 193 41.63 2.86 47.92
CA ASP A 193 41.97 2.09 49.12
C ASP A 193 43.41 1.54 49.07
N GLU A 194 43.85 1.08 47.90
CA GLU A 194 45.22 0.60 47.71
C GLU A 194 46.24 1.73 47.86
N LEU A 195 45.99 2.89 47.24
CA LEU A 195 46.83 4.08 47.39
C LEU A 195 46.84 4.58 48.83
N ALA A 196 45.71 4.58 49.52
CA ALA A 196 45.61 4.95 50.93
C ALA A 196 46.47 4.02 51.81
N ARG A 197 46.37 2.70 51.63
CA ARG A 197 47.22 1.73 52.35
C ARG A 197 48.70 1.93 52.03
N THR A 198 49.03 2.27 50.79
CA THR A 198 50.43 2.50 50.37
C THR A 198 50.99 3.76 51.01
N LEU A 199 50.23 4.87 50.99
CA LEU A 199 50.58 6.10 51.70
C LEU A 199 50.72 5.88 53.21
N GLU A 200 49.88 5.05 53.82
CA GLU A 200 49.96 4.73 55.25
C GLU A 200 51.23 3.94 55.58
N ARG A 201 51.62 2.98 54.73
CA ARG A 201 52.91 2.28 54.85
C ARG A 201 54.10 3.21 54.64
N GLU A 202 54.03 4.12 53.67
CA GLU A 202 55.09 5.12 53.45
C GLU A 202 55.21 6.08 54.63
N ARG A 203 54.09 6.53 55.21
CA ARG A 203 54.10 7.34 56.44
C ARG A 203 54.71 6.57 57.61
N ALA A 204 54.39 5.29 57.78
CA ALA A 204 54.97 4.47 58.83
C ALA A 204 56.49 4.26 58.64
N THR A 205 56.94 4.00 57.41
CA THR A 205 58.37 3.84 57.12
C THR A 205 59.14 5.15 57.25
N ALA A 206 58.56 6.28 56.83
CA ALA A 206 59.13 7.61 57.04
C ALA A 206 59.24 7.95 58.54
N ALA A 207 58.21 7.63 59.33
CA ALA A 207 58.23 7.82 60.78
C ALA A 207 59.32 6.95 61.45
N ALA A 208 59.48 5.70 61.02
CA ALA A 208 60.54 4.80 61.52
C ALA A 208 61.94 5.36 61.20
N ARG A 209 62.19 5.75 59.94
CA ARG A 209 63.46 6.38 59.54
C ARG A 209 63.75 7.67 60.29
N HIS A 210 62.73 8.49 60.54
CA HIS A 210 62.89 9.70 61.33
C HIS A 210 63.29 9.37 62.78
N ALA A 211 62.69 8.33 63.39
CA ALA A 211 63.06 7.88 64.72
C ALA A 211 64.50 7.34 64.77
N GLU A 212 64.92 6.57 63.75
CA GLU A 212 66.31 6.09 63.61
C GLU A 212 67.31 7.25 63.49
N LEU A 213 67.07 8.19 62.58
CA LEU A 213 67.91 9.38 62.40
C LEU A 213 68.00 10.22 63.68
N THR A 214 66.90 10.33 64.42
CA THR A 214 66.88 11.05 65.71
C THR A 214 67.75 10.32 66.75
N ALA A 215 67.69 8.99 66.79
CA ALA A 215 68.52 8.18 67.68
C ALA A 215 70.01 8.25 67.30
N GLU A 216 70.34 8.20 66.01
CA GLU A 216 71.70 8.38 65.50
C GLU A 216 72.24 9.77 65.83
N MET A 217 71.46 10.83 65.61
CA MET A 217 71.82 12.19 66.00
C MET A 217 72.14 12.30 67.49
N ALA A 218 71.32 11.70 68.36
CA ALA A 218 71.57 11.67 69.80
C ALA A 218 72.84 10.88 70.15
N ALA A 219 73.10 9.77 69.47
CA ALA A 219 74.31 8.97 69.65
C ALA A 219 75.58 9.73 69.21
N VAL A 220 75.53 10.41 68.06
CA VAL A 220 76.61 11.27 67.54
C VAL A 220 76.88 12.43 68.49
N GLN A 221 75.85 13.11 69.00
CA GLN A 221 76.02 14.17 70.00
C GLN A 221 76.70 13.66 71.27
N LYS A 222 76.33 12.48 71.75
CA LYS A 222 76.97 11.84 72.91
C LYS A 222 78.43 11.47 72.63
N ALA A 223 78.72 10.94 71.44
CA ALA A 223 80.09 10.63 71.01
C ALA A 223 80.94 11.91 70.88
N SER A 224 80.40 12.98 70.31
CA SER A 224 81.04 14.29 70.21
C SER A 224 81.39 14.84 71.59
N ALA A 225 80.43 14.83 72.52
CA ALA A 225 80.66 15.26 73.90
C ALA A 225 81.77 14.45 74.60
N LYS A 226 81.84 13.13 74.32
CA LYS A 226 82.91 12.27 74.84
C LYS A 226 84.27 12.62 74.24
N VAL A 227 84.35 12.84 72.92
CA VAL A 227 85.59 13.25 72.25
C VAL A 227 86.07 14.61 72.76
N GLU A 228 85.16 15.58 72.93
CA GLU A 228 85.50 16.87 73.53
C GLU A 228 86.02 16.74 74.96
N SER A 229 85.42 15.84 75.77
CA SER A 229 85.92 15.54 77.12
C SER A 229 87.31 14.92 77.10
N ILE A 230 87.57 13.96 76.20
CA ILE A 230 88.90 13.33 76.03
C ILE A 230 89.90 14.39 75.57
N ALA A 231 89.54 15.24 74.61
CA ALA A 231 90.41 16.30 74.12
C ALA A 231 90.75 17.31 75.22
N LYS A 232 89.81 17.65 76.11
CA LYS A 232 90.07 18.48 77.30
C LYS A 232 91.04 17.80 78.26
N GLN A 233 90.81 16.52 78.58
CA GLN A 233 91.72 15.75 79.44
C GLN A 233 93.13 15.66 78.86
N GLN A 234 93.26 15.34 77.56
CA GLN A 234 94.57 15.28 76.89
C GLN A 234 95.26 16.64 76.86
N LYS A 235 94.49 17.74 76.71
CA LYS A 235 95.04 19.09 76.80
C LYS A 235 95.55 19.39 78.22
N GLU A 236 94.76 19.08 79.26
CA GLU A 236 95.16 19.24 80.66
C GLU A 236 96.42 18.41 80.99
N GLU A 237 96.48 17.14 80.53
CA GLU A 237 97.66 16.28 80.67
C GLU A 237 98.89 16.84 79.93
N ALA A 238 98.70 17.35 78.71
CA ALA A 238 99.76 17.98 77.93
C ALA A 238 100.25 19.28 78.58
N ASP A 239 99.34 20.11 79.11
CA ASP A 239 99.67 21.34 79.82
C ASP A 239 100.45 21.03 81.11
N MET A 240 100.02 20.03 81.90
CA MET A 240 100.75 19.53 83.08
C MET A 240 102.13 18.95 82.71
N THR A 241 102.23 18.23 81.59
CA THR A 241 103.51 17.69 81.11
C THR A 241 104.43 18.80 80.64
N LEU A 242 103.92 19.81 79.93
CA LEU A 242 104.68 20.99 79.54
C LEU A 242 105.14 21.79 80.76
N GLU A 243 104.31 21.93 81.79
CA GLU A 243 104.71 22.55 83.06
C GLU A 243 105.79 21.72 83.77
N SER A 244 105.65 20.40 83.83
CA SER A 244 106.67 19.50 84.37
C SER A 244 107.98 19.56 83.57
N MET A 245 107.90 19.60 82.23
CA MET A 245 109.06 19.75 81.36
C MET A 245 109.69 21.12 81.52
N ARG A 246 108.91 22.20 81.65
CA ARG A 246 109.41 23.55 81.96
C ARG A 246 110.13 23.55 83.29
N ALA A 247 109.55 22.98 84.34
CA ALA A 247 110.19 22.83 85.64
C ALA A 247 111.48 22.00 85.55
N ALA A 248 111.46 20.88 84.82
CA ALA A 248 112.63 20.05 84.59
C ALA A 248 113.70 20.77 83.74
N LEU A 249 113.31 21.61 82.78
CA LEU A 249 114.22 22.46 82.00
C LEU A 249 114.80 23.58 82.84
N THR A 250 114.03 24.17 83.76
CA THR A 250 114.55 25.10 84.76
C THR A 250 115.58 24.39 85.64
N MET A 251 115.25 23.22 86.18
CA MET A 251 116.20 22.39 86.92
C MET A 251 117.39 21.94 86.09
N GLN A 252 117.23 21.66 84.79
CA GLN A 252 118.32 21.32 83.88
C GLN A 252 119.12 22.54 83.46
N MET A 253 118.56 23.74 83.43
CA MET A 253 119.31 24.97 83.22
C MET A 253 120.11 25.31 84.47
N GLU A 254 119.54 25.14 85.66
CA GLU A 254 120.28 25.16 86.93
C GLU A 254 121.37 24.07 86.92
N ALA A 255 121.04 22.84 86.49
CA ALA A 255 122.00 21.75 86.40
C ALA A 255 123.01 21.90 85.26
N ALA A 256 122.68 22.58 84.16
CA ALA A 256 123.56 22.88 83.03
C ALA A 256 124.36 24.15 83.26
N GLU A 257 123.95 25.05 84.14
CA GLU A 257 124.87 26.01 84.75
C GLU A 257 125.88 25.27 85.62
N THR A 258 125.47 24.20 86.32
CA THR A 258 126.42 23.33 87.03
C THR A 258 127.22 22.38 86.12
N ALA A 259 126.72 22.01 84.93
CA ALA A 259 127.35 21.04 84.02
C ALA A 259 128.01 21.65 82.76
N ARG A 260 127.75 22.94 82.43
CA ARG A 260 128.64 23.76 81.57
C ARG A 260 130.00 23.99 82.23
N ALA A 261 130.13 23.64 83.51
CA ALA A 261 131.41 23.46 84.18
C ALA A 261 132.07 22.08 83.91
N GLU A 262 131.37 21.05 83.43
CA GLU A 262 131.86 19.66 83.48
C GLU A 262 132.00 18.91 82.15
N LYS A 263 131.54 19.39 80.98
CA LYS A 263 131.68 18.63 79.72
C LYS A 263 131.26 19.47 78.51
N THR A 264 132.06 19.87 77.51
CA THR A 264 133.42 19.50 77.06
C THR A 264 133.72 18.02 77.03
N ARG A 265 132.74 17.16 76.73
CA ARG A 265 133.06 15.78 76.30
C ARG A 265 131.92 15.12 75.54
N LEU A 266 132.07 15.20 74.22
CA LEU A 266 131.69 14.21 73.21
C LEU A 266 130.22 14.17 72.73
N ALA A 267 130.12 14.11 71.40
CA ALA A 267 128.97 14.29 70.53
C ALA A 267 128.58 12.97 69.81
N GLU A 268 127.47 13.03 69.03
CA GLU A 268 127.21 12.27 67.77
C GLU A 268 126.69 10.80 67.91
N ASN A 269 125.77 10.19 67.09
CA ASN A 269 125.10 10.51 65.80
C ASN A 269 124.15 9.33 65.29
N ASP A 270 123.11 9.68 64.50
CA ASP A 270 122.31 9.11 63.35
C ASP A 270 121.70 7.67 63.10
N ALA A 271 120.45 7.73 62.51
CA ALA A 271 119.83 7.15 61.26
C ALA A 271 119.49 5.65 60.95
N ALA A 272 118.26 5.40 60.40
CA ALA A 272 117.92 4.92 59.00
C ALA A 272 116.78 3.85 58.78
N ARG A 273 115.94 4.05 57.73
CA ARG A 273 115.23 3.12 56.74
C ARG A 273 114.18 2.06 57.21
N ASP A 274 113.20 1.50 56.46
CA ASP A 274 112.76 1.43 55.04
C ASP A 274 111.27 0.95 54.87
N SER A 275 110.73 1.03 53.63
CA SER A 275 109.37 0.82 53.00
C SER A 275 108.57 -0.51 53.19
N PRO A 276 107.24 -0.60 52.88
CA PRO A 276 106.80 -1.31 51.64
C PRO A 276 105.40 -0.93 51.03
N GLU A 277 105.31 -0.73 49.70
CA GLU A 277 104.08 -0.70 48.89
C GLU A 277 103.94 -1.96 48.03
N THR A 278 103.05 -2.90 48.36
CA THR A 278 102.64 -4.00 47.43
C THR A 278 101.25 -4.62 47.70
N VAL A 279 100.52 -4.23 48.75
CA VAL A 279 99.23 -4.84 49.11
C VAL A 279 98.03 -4.15 48.41
N ALA A 280 98.16 -2.90 47.99
CA ALA A 280 97.07 -2.13 47.38
C ALA A 280 96.70 -2.56 45.94
N ALA A 281 97.67 -3.08 45.17
CA ALA A 281 97.46 -3.42 43.75
C ALA A 281 96.64 -4.70 43.52
N LEU A 282 96.60 -5.63 44.49
CA LEU A 282 95.87 -6.90 44.37
C LEU A 282 94.41 -6.81 44.84
N ALA A 283 94.05 -5.78 45.62
CA ALA A 283 92.68 -5.57 46.08
C ALA A 283 91.79 -4.91 45.01
N ALA A 284 92.34 -4.00 44.20
CA ALA A 284 91.62 -3.32 43.13
C ALA A 284 91.15 -4.29 42.03
N ALA A 285 92.01 -5.23 41.62
CA ALA A 285 91.69 -6.20 40.56
C ALA A 285 90.56 -7.19 40.93
N ARG A 286 90.28 -7.42 42.22
CA ARG A 286 89.15 -8.26 42.68
C ARG A 286 87.82 -7.52 42.70
N SER A 287 87.84 -6.21 42.95
CA SER A 287 86.63 -5.37 42.93
C SER A 287 86.06 -5.25 41.52
N ASP A 288 86.93 -5.03 40.52
CA ASP A 288 86.53 -4.85 39.12
C ASP A 288 85.92 -6.12 38.51
N ALA A 289 86.42 -7.30 38.89
CA ALA A 289 85.87 -8.59 38.46
C ALA A 289 84.48 -8.88 39.08
N SER A 290 84.25 -8.44 40.32
CA SER A 290 82.97 -8.60 41.01
C SER A 290 81.88 -7.70 40.40
N GLU A 291 82.23 -6.47 40.02
CA GLU A 291 81.29 -5.57 39.33
C GLU A 291 80.92 -6.05 37.93
N ALA A 292 81.88 -6.65 37.19
CA ALA A 292 81.61 -7.22 35.88
C ALA A 292 80.62 -8.40 35.95
N ALA A 293 80.74 -9.24 36.97
CA ALA A 293 79.81 -10.37 37.19
C ALA A 293 78.40 -9.89 37.55
N ALA A 294 78.27 -8.88 38.40
CA ALA A 294 76.98 -8.29 38.77
C ALA A 294 76.26 -7.67 37.55
N ARG A 295 77.01 -6.99 36.66
CA ARG A 295 76.46 -6.41 35.43
C ARG A 295 75.97 -7.46 34.43
N ALA A 296 76.64 -8.61 34.35
CA ALA A 296 76.22 -9.73 33.51
C ALA A 296 74.96 -10.44 34.02
N GLU A 297 74.78 -10.53 35.34
CA GLU A 297 73.58 -11.10 35.94
C GLU A 297 72.36 -10.19 35.74
N THR A 298 72.53 -8.86 35.84
CA THR A 298 71.47 -7.91 35.52
C THR A 298 71.05 -7.96 34.05
N SER A 299 72.00 -8.07 33.12
CA SER A 299 71.66 -8.14 31.68
C SER A 299 70.98 -9.46 31.30
N ALA A 300 71.31 -10.57 31.97
CA ALA A 300 70.60 -11.84 31.78
C ALA A 300 69.13 -11.75 32.22
N LYS A 301 68.85 -11.12 33.37
CA LYS A 301 67.48 -10.91 33.88
C LYS A 301 66.66 -9.98 32.96
N GLU A 302 67.30 -8.98 32.36
CA GLU A 302 66.67 -8.10 31.37
C GLU A 302 66.32 -8.85 30.07
N CYS A 303 67.19 -9.73 29.60
CA CYS A 303 66.92 -10.58 28.44
C CYS A 303 65.72 -11.53 28.67
N ASP A 304 65.61 -12.16 29.84
CA ASP A 304 64.49 -13.04 30.16
C ASP A 304 63.17 -12.27 30.30
N ALA A 305 63.21 -11.05 30.86
CA ALA A 305 62.05 -10.18 30.95
C ALA A 305 61.58 -9.69 29.56
N LEU A 306 62.50 -9.39 28.65
CA LEU A 306 62.18 -9.03 27.27
C LEU A 306 61.61 -10.22 26.49
N ARG A 307 62.14 -11.42 26.70
CA ARG A 307 61.64 -12.65 26.06
C ARG A 307 60.21 -12.97 26.49
N SER A 308 59.91 -12.84 27.78
CA SER A 308 58.55 -13.02 28.32
C SER A 308 57.56 -12.01 27.75
N LYS A 309 57.99 -10.75 27.55
CA LYS A 309 57.16 -9.72 26.89
C LYS A 309 56.92 -10.02 25.41
N LEU A 310 57.91 -10.60 24.72
CA LEU A 310 57.80 -10.98 23.32
C LEU A 310 56.79 -12.14 23.14
N GLU A 311 56.85 -13.16 24.00
CA GLU A 311 55.89 -14.28 23.98
C GLU A 311 54.46 -13.80 24.27
N ALA A 312 54.28 -12.85 25.20
CA ALA A 312 52.97 -12.24 25.46
C ALA A 312 52.43 -11.46 24.25
N LEU A 313 53.29 -10.68 23.58
CA LEU A 313 52.90 -9.94 22.37
C LEU A 313 52.60 -10.86 21.18
N GLU A 314 53.30 -11.99 21.05
CA GLU A 314 53.00 -12.99 20.02
C GLU A 314 51.66 -13.70 20.28
N ALA A 315 51.33 -13.99 21.55
CA ALA A 315 50.02 -14.53 21.93
C ALA A 315 48.88 -13.53 21.67
N ASP A 316 49.09 -12.24 21.98
CA ASP A 316 48.14 -11.16 21.69
C ASP A 316 47.96 -10.96 20.17
N ALA A 317 49.04 -11.06 19.39
CA ALA A 317 48.98 -10.97 17.94
C ALA A 317 48.21 -12.15 17.32
N SER A 318 48.41 -13.37 17.84
CA SER A 318 47.70 -14.57 17.42
C SER A 318 46.19 -14.47 17.69
N THR A 319 45.81 -14.07 18.91
CA THR A 319 44.38 -13.88 19.27
C THR A 319 43.73 -12.74 18.48
N ALA A 320 44.46 -11.65 18.20
CA ALA A 320 43.98 -10.59 17.32
C ALA A 320 43.78 -11.06 15.86
N ALA A 321 44.64 -11.94 15.35
CA ALA A 321 44.51 -12.51 14.02
C ALA A 321 43.29 -13.44 13.89
N GLU A 322 43.03 -14.27 14.91
CA GLU A 322 41.83 -15.12 14.97
C GLU A 322 40.55 -14.29 15.08
N ALA A 323 40.54 -13.24 15.91
CA ALA A 323 39.42 -12.32 16.01
C ALA A 323 39.12 -11.59 14.69
N ARG A 324 40.16 -11.24 13.91
CA ARG A 324 40.01 -10.68 12.57
C ARG A 324 39.36 -11.67 11.59
N ARG A 325 39.83 -12.92 11.56
CA ARG A 325 39.23 -13.96 10.69
C ARG A 325 37.75 -14.22 11.03
N ALA A 326 37.42 -14.28 12.32
CA ALA A 326 36.03 -14.45 12.75
C ALA A 326 35.15 -13.24 12.38
N ALA A 327 35.70 -12.02 12.42
CA ALA A 327 35.01 -10.82 11.99
C ALA A 327 34.79 -10.80 10.45
N GLU A 328 35.78 -11.25 9.68
CA GLU A 328 35.71 -11.37 8.22
C GLU A 328 34.65 -12.39 7.79
N GLU A 329 34.61 -13.59 8.39
CA GLU A 329 33.57 -14.60 8.10
C GLU A 329 32.16 -14.07 8.42
N LYS A 330 32.00 -13.35 9.53
CA LYS A 330 30.73 -12.74 9.91
C LYS A 330 30.31 -11.63 8.94
N ALA A 331 31.28 -10.84 8.45
CA ALA A 331 31.04 -9.81 7.44
C ALA A 331 30.62 -10.42 6.10
N GLU A 332 31.27 -11.50 5.66
CA GLU A 332 30.88 -12.22 4.44
C GLU A 332 29.48 -12.82 4.53
N TRP A 333 29.13 -13.42 5.68
CA TRP A 333 27.81 -13.97 5.89
C TRP A 333 26.73 -12.89 5.85
N ASN A 334 26.98 -11.73 6.48
CA ASN A 334 26.08 -10.58 6.43
C ASN A 334 25.94 -10.02 5.01
N ALA A 335 27.04 -9.93 4.25
CA ALA A 335 27.01 -9.49 2.85
C ALA A 335 26.18 -10.44 1.96
N LYS A 336 26.31 -11.77 2.15
CA LYS A 336 25.48 -12.77 1.46
C LYS A 336 24.00 -12.62 1.80
N LYS A 337 23.66 -12.37 3.07
CA LYS A 337 22.27 -12.11 3.51
C LYS A 337 21.70 -10.85 2.88
N LEU A 338 22.47 -9.76 2.87
CA LEU A 338 22.07 -8.49 2.24
C LEU A 338 21.86 -8.64 0.74
N LYS A 339 22.76 -9.34 0.03
CA LYS A 339 22.60 -9.61 -1.41
C LYS A 339 21.30 -10.37 -1.70
N LYS A 340 20.98 -11.39 -0.90
CA LYS A 340 19.73 -12.17 -1.03
C LYS A 340 18.49 -11.33 -0.72
N ALA A 341 18.56 -10.43 0.27
CA ALA A 341 17.48 -9.51 0.59
C ALA A 341 17.23 -8.50 -0.55
N ILE A 342 18.30 -7.98 -1.17
CA ILE A 342 18.21 -7.08 -2.33
C ILE A 342 17.60 -7.80 -3.55
N GLU A 343 18.01 -9.04 -3.84
CA GLU A 343 17.39 -9.83 -4.92
C GLU A 343 15.90 -10.09 -4.68
N LYS A 344 15.52 -10.41 -3.43
CA LYS A 344 14.11 -10.59 -3.06
C LYS A 344 13.31 -9.29 -3.25
N GLY A 345 13.84 -8.16 -2.78
CA GLY A 345 13.21 -6.84 -2.96
C GLY A 345 13.06 -6.45 -4.44
N LYS A 346 14.05 -6.76 -5.29
CA LYS A 346 13.94 -6.56 -6.74
C LYS A 346 12.84 -7.43 -7.37
N GLY A 347 12.66 -8.65 -6.88
CA GLY A 347 11.56 -9.53 -7.30
C GLY A 347 10.18 -8.97 -6.93
N GLU A 348 10.03 -8.46 -5.70
CA GLU A 348 8.81 -7.82 -5.22
C GLU A 348 8.49 -6.53 -6.01
N GLN A 349 9.51 -5.74 -6.36
CA GLN A 349 9.31 -4.54 -7.19
C GLN A 349 8.86 -4.88 -8.62
N LYS A 350 9.46 -5.91 -9.25
CA LYS A 350 8.99 -6.40 -10.56
C LYS A 350 7.56 -6.94 -10.51
N ALA A 351 7.17 -7.62 -9.43
CA ALA A 351 5.81 -8.10 -9.23
C ALA A 351 4.80 -6.93 -9.09
N LYS A 352 5.20 -5.85 -8.42
CA LYS A 352 4.40 -4.64 -8.31
C LYS A 352 4.23 -3.94 -9.66
N GLU A 353 5.31 -3.77 -10.42
CA GLU A 353 5.27 -3.16 -11.76
C GLU A 353 4.39 -3.97 -12.73
N THR A 354 4.45 -5.30 -12.66
CA THR A 354 3.57 -6.17 -13.48
C THR A 354 2.11 -6.10 -13.04
N ALA A 355 1.83 -6.01 -11.74
CA ALA A 355 0.47 -5.80 -11.24
C ALA A 355 -0.09 -4.42 -11.64
N GLU A 356 0.72 -3.37 -11.60
CA GLU A 356 0.33 -2.02 -12.05
C GLU A 356 0.07 -1.97 -13.56
N ALA A 357 0.90 -2.64 -14.37
CA ALA A 357 0.68 -2.78 -15.80
C ALA A 357 -0.60 -3.59 -16.11
N ALA A 358 -0.88 -4.65 -15.35
CA ALA A 358 -2.13 -5.42 -15.48
C ALA A 358 -3.35 -4.58 -15.12
N LYS A 359 -3.26 -3.77 -14.05
CA LYS A 359 -4.33 -2.84 -13.65
C LYS A 359 -4.59 -1.79 -14.75
N ALA A 360 -3.54 -1.24 -15.37
CA ALA A 360 -3.69 -0.27 -16.46
C ALA A 360 -4.44 -0.88 -17.66
N ARG A 361 -4.11 -2.13 -18.05
CA ARG A 361 -4.82 -2.85 -19.12
C ARG A 361 -6.29 -3.07 -18.80
N LEU A 362 -6.61 -3.49 -17.58
CA LEU A 362 -8.01 -3.68 -17.15
C LEU A 362 -8.81 -2.36 -17.16
N VAL A 363 -8.17 -1.24 -16.85
CA VAL A 363 -8.81 0.09 -16.94
C VAL A 363 -9.08 0.47 -18.40
N GLU A 364 -8.14 0.22 -19.31
CA GLU A 364 -8.36 0.45 -20.75
C GLU A 364 -9.49 -0.43 -21.32
N GLU A 365 -9.53 -1.70 -20.93
CA GLU A 365 -10.58 -2.64 -21.35
C GLU A 365 -11.95 -2.20 -20.81
N LYS A 366 -12.02 -1.80 -19.53
CA LYS A 366 -13.22 -1.20 -18.94
C LYS A 366 -13.68 0.03 -19.72
N ASN A 367 -12.78 0.97 -19.99
CA ASN A 367 -13.12 2.19 -20.74
C ASN A 367 -13.62 1.86 -22.16
N THR A 368 -13.07 0.83 -22.79
CA THR A 368 -13.49 0.37 -24.11
C THR A 368 -14.88 -0.25 -24.07
N LEU A 369 -15.18 -1.05 -23.05
CA LEU A 369 -16.50 -1.62 -22.81
C LEU A 369 -17.54 -0.54 -22.46
N GLU A 370 -17.19 0.47 -21.69
CA GLU A 370 -18.09 1.60 -21.39
C GLU A 370 -18.46 2.38 -22.66
N ARG A 371 -17.49 2.59 -23.56
CA ARG A 371 -17.74 3.19 -24.88
C ARG A 371 -18.64 2.31 -25.75
N SER A 372 -18.42 0.99 -25.77
CA SER A 372 -19.25 0.08 -26.57
C SER A 372 -20.69 -0.02 -26.03
N VAL A 373 -20.87 -0.03 -24.71
CA VAL A 373 -22.19 0.04 -24.06
C VAL A 373 -22.90 1.35 -24.40
N SER A 374 -22.19 2.47 -24.35
CA SER A 374 -22.76 3.78 -24.72
C SER A 374 -23.19 3.82 -26.20
N ALA A 375 -22.39 3.23 -27.10
CA ALA A 375 -22.74 3.11 -28.51
C ALA A 375 -23.96 2.21 -28.74
N LEU A 376 -24.06 1.08 -28.02
CA LEU A 376 -25.23 0.20 -28.07
C LEU A 376 -26.50 0.87 -27.50
N GLN A 377 -26.38 1.67 -26.45
CA GLN A 377 -27.51 2.45 -25.94
C GLN A 377 -28.01 3.46 -26.97
N ALA A 378 -27.10 4.14 -27.67
CA ALA A 378 -27.45 5.06 -28.74
C ALA A 378 -28.19 4.35 -29.90
N SER A 379 -27.72 3.18 -30.32
CA SER A 379 -28.37 2.40 -31.39
C SER A 379 -29.74 1.82 -30.98
N VAL A 380 -29.92 1.47 -29.71
CA VAL A 380 -31.24 1.07 -29.18
C VAL A 380 -32.22 2.25 -29.21
N VAL A 381 -31.78 3.47 -28.92
CA VAL A 381 -32.64 4.66 -28.99
C VAL A 381 -33.08 4.94 -30.43
N THR A 382 -32.18 4.86 -31.41
CA THR A 382 -32.54 5.04 -32.82
C THR A 382 -33.50 3.96 -33.30
N LEU A 383 -33.25 2.69 -32.98
CA LEU A 383 -34.16 1.59 -33.35
C LEU A 383 -35.56 1.74 -32.73
N LYS A 384 -35.66 2.23 -31.49
CA LYS A 384 -36.95 2.54 -30.86
C LYS A 384 -37.68 3.67 -31.58
N ALA A 385 -36.96 4.70 -32.01
CA ALA A 385 -37.54 5.82 -32.78
C ALA A 385 -38.03 5.35 -34.16
N GLU A 386 -37.25 4.53 -34.86
CA GLU A 386 -37.64 3.93 -36.14
C GLU A 386 -38.87 3.02 -36.00
N ALA A 387 -38.90 2.16 -34.98
CA ALA A 387 -40.04 1.29 -34.69
C ALA A 387 -41.32 2.10 -34.40
N ALA A 388 -41.21 3.20 -33.64
CA ALA A 388 -42.32 4.12 -33.40
C ALA A 388 -42.80 4.79 -34.69
N GLY A 389 -41.88 5.19 -35.58
CA GLY A 389 -42.20 5.76 -36.89
C GLY A 389 -42.85 4.75 -37.86
N VAL A 390 -42.48 3.48 -37.79
CA VAL A 390 -43.14 2.40 -38.54
C VAL A 390 -44.55 2.14 -38.00
N ALA A 391 -44.71 2.07 -36.67
CA ALA A 391 -46.02 1.89 -36.04
C ALA A 391 -46.99 3.04 -36.38
N LYS A 392 -46.50 4.28 -36.41
CA LYS A 392 -47.30 5.45 -36.81
C LYS A 392 -47.77 5.35 -38.27
N ARG A 393 -46.87 5.00 -39.20
CA ARG A 393 -47.22 4.81 -40.61
C ARG A 393 -48.21 3.66 -40.84
N ALA A 394 -48.08 2.57 -40.09
CA ALA A 394 -49.02 1.47 -40.13
C ALA A 394 -50.42 1.86 -39.62
N ALA A 395 -50.48 2.70 -38.57
CA ALA A 395 -51.75 3.23 -38.05
C ALA A 395 -52.42 4.20 -39.03
N GLU A 396 -51.64 5.06 -39.70
CA GLU A 396 -52.15 5.98 -40.73
C GLU A 396 -52.65 5.26 -41.99
N ALA A 397 -52.06 4.12 -42.35
CA ALA A 397 -52.52 3.30 -43.48
C ALA A 397 -53.77 2.46 -43.17
N ALA A 398 -54.11 2.28 -41.89
CA ALA A 398 -55.26 1.50 -41.44
C ALA A 398 -56.51 2.35 -41.16
N ALA A 399 -56.36 3.68 -41.15
CA ALA A 399 -57.44 4.67 -41.03
C ALA A 399 -57.85 5.17 -42.42
#